data_AF-A0A2V2VNS4-F1
#
_entry.id   AF-A0A2V2VNS4-F1
#
_cell.length_a   1.000
_cell.length_b   1.000
_cell.length_c   1.000
_cell.angle_alpha   90.00
_cell.angle_beta   90.00
_cell.angle_gamma   90.00
#
_symmetry.space_group_name_H-M   'P 1'
#
loop_
_entity.id
_entity.type
_entity.pdbx_description
1 polymer ?
#
loop_
_entity_poly.entity_id
_entity_poly.type
_entity_poly.pdbx_seq_one_letter_code
_entity_poly.pdbx_strand_id
1 'polypeptide(L)'
;MVRSHGKAVFSPKKRVLIGTPGIGKSMNAGSYLLYQLLHCDAEKLPMVAYIIKNSVYLFDKTKQTVSNFGSEEDFVEFLQYLTRCEVKGYIIYDVAEQGREPHVGLPFTEWGMIVVTSPNVNNFKGWKKQNGAMGIVMNCPDESDVKAMCVWKKRNEQGEQNGYWKQVKERMDEVGPLLRYIFDGDKFTDRKTDIDKVINVVDSSNAKHYIGVMSDKLWEAANPSHKLVQIVRVRKDLPTEKYLNSPASRVIANKIYVHLSTKMHFMEIFKLLMHPDVIFFIYRFGDVRHGHVYV
;
A
#
# COMPACT_ATOMS: atom_id res chain seq x y z
N MET A 1 6.52 -6.98 14.59
CA MET A 1 7.90 -6.55 14.86
C MET A 1 8.41 -7.34 16.05
N VAL A 2 9.60 -7.92 15.92
CA VAL A 2 10.20 -8.83 16.91
C VAL A 2 10.84 -8.00 18.01
N ARG A 3 10.45 -8.25 19.26
CA ARG A 3 11.17 -7.74 20.44
C ARG A 3 12.48 -8.52 20.56
N SER A 4 13.57 -7.80 20.75
CA SER A 4 14.86 -8.37 21.13
C SER A 4 14.80 -8.89 22.58
N HIS A 5 15.45 -10.03 22.79
CA HIS A 5 15.81 -10.65 24.08
C HIS A 5 14.73 -11.53 24.73
N GLY A 6 14.54 -12.68 24.10
CA GLY A 6 13.91 -13.90 24.58
C GLY A 6 14.07 -14.94 23.46
N LYS A 7 14.13 -16.25 23.75
CA LYS A 7 14.12 -17.32 22.73
C LYS A 7 12.79 -17.26 21.95
N ALA A 8 12.64 -16.30 21.04
CA ALA A 8 11.52 -16.23 20.12
C ALA A 8 11.78 -17.26 19.03
N VAL A 9 11.10 -18.41 19.13
CA VAL A 9 11.04 -19.40 18.06
C VAL A 9 10.49 -18.70 16.82
N PHE A 10 11.17 -18.84 15.68
CA PHE A 10 10.65 -18.36 14.41
C PHE A 10 9.31 -19.07 14.15
N SER A 11 8.24 -18.28 14.13
CA SER A 11 6.90 -18.75 13.78
C SER A 11 6.58 -18.24 12.37
N PRO A 12 6.35 -19.15 11.41
CA PRO A 12 5.93 -18.82 10.05
C PRO A 12 4.66 -17.97 10.06
N LYS A 13 4.80 -16.67 9.81
CA LYS A 13 3.67 -15.73 9.76
C LYS A 13 3.37 -15.36 8.33
N LYS A 14 2.09 -15.52 7.97
CA LYS A 14 1.52 -15.13 6.67
C LYS A 14 0.90 -13.74 6.79
N ARG A 15 1.33 -12.81 5.95
CA ARG A 15 0.98 -11.40 5.99
C ARG A 15 0.65 -10.87 4.59
N VAL A 16 -0.19 -9.86 4.53
CA VAL A 16 -0.43 -9.09 3.30
C VAL A 16 -0.24 -7.61 3.64
N LEU A 17 0.70 -6.95 2.98
CA LEU A 17 0.90 -5.50 3.08
C LEU A 17 0.15 -4.80 1.95
N ILE A 18 -0.86 -4.04 2.33
CA ILE A 18 -1.75 -3.31 1.43
C ILE A 18 -1.40 -1.83 1.52
N GLY A 19 -1.29 -1.14 0.39
CA GLY A 19 -1.00 0.30 0.37
C GLY A 19 -1.31 0.90 -0.98
N THR A 20 -1.63 2.19 -1.02
CA THR A 20 -1.93 2.93 -2.26
C THR A 20 -0.84 2.69 -3.33
N PRO A 21 -1.19 2.52 -4.62
CA PRO A 21 -0.20 2.38 -5.69
C PRO A 21 0.71 3.60 -5.77
N GLY A 22 2.02 3.37 -5.94
CA GLY A 22 3.00 4.46 -6.06
C GLY A 22 3.60 5.01 -4.75
N ILE A 23 3.15 4.55 -3.57
CA ILE A 23 3.69 5.02 -2.26
C ILE A 23 5.07 4.45 -1.89
N GLY A 24 5.65 3.56 -2.71
CA GLY A 24 6.96 2.99 -2.44
C GLY A 24 6.98 1.78 -1.50
N LYS A 25 5.90 0.97 -1.40
CA LYS A 25 5.88 -0.24 -0.55
C LYS A 25 7.09 -1.16 -0.77
N SER A 26 7.37 -1.51 -2.02
CA SER A 26 8.50 -2.35 -2.42
C SER A 26 9.84 -1.77 -1.96
N MET A 27 10.06 -0.50 -2.27
CA MET A 27 11.31 0.20 -2.01
C MET A 27 11.51 0.54 -0.52
N ASN A 28 10.45 0.81 0.23
CA ASN A 28 10.55 1.23 1.63
C ASN A 28 10.32 0.05 2.58
N ALA A 29 9.17 -0.63 2.49
CA ALA A 29 8.83 -1.72 3.39
C ALA A 29 9.46 -3.05 2.96
N GLY A 30 9.44 -3.36 1.66
CA GLY A 30 10.00 -4.61 1.11
C GLY A 30 11.51 -4.69 1.30
N SER A 31 12.25 -3.66 0.87
CA SER A 31 13.72 -3.62 1.03
C SER A 31 14.15 -3.60 2.50
N TYR A 32 13.46 -2.84 3.35
CA TYR A 32 13.78 -2.79 4.78
C TYR A 32 13.48 -4.13 5.45
N LEU A 33 12.38 -4.79 5.09
CA LEU A 33 12.09 -6.13 5.58
C LEU A 33 13.15 -7.14 5.10
N LEU A 34 13.56 -7.09 3.83
CA LEU A 34 14.65 -7.92 3.32
C LEU A 34 15.90 -7.73 4.16
N TYR A 35 16.31 -6.48 4.38
CA TYR A 35 17.45 -6.15 5.23
C TYR A 35 17.31 -6.78 6.63
N GLN A 36 16.16 -6.60 7.28
CA GLN A 36 15.90 -7.16 8.62
C GLN A 36 15.98 -8.70 8.63
N LEU A 37 15.43 -9.38 7.61
CA LEU A 37 15.45 -10.85 7.52
C LEU A 37 16.86 -11.40 7.26
N LEU A 38 17.65 -10.70 6.45
CA LEU A 38 19.05 -11.05 6.18
C LEU A 38 19.93 -10.90 7.44
N HIS A 39 19.59 -9.98 8.34
CA HIS A 39 20.29 -9.78 9.61
C HIS A 39 19.72 -10.60 10.77
N CYS A 40 18.66 -11.38 10.55
CA CYS A 40 18.24 -12.36 11.54
C CYS A 40 19.31 -13.43 11.72
N ASP A 41 19.30 -14.07 12.89
CA ASP A 41 20.09 -15.26 13.17
C ASP A 41 19.91 -16.33 12.07
N ALA A 42 21.02 -16.73 11.43
CA ALA A 42 21.00 -17.68 10.32
C ALA A 42 20.63 -19.10 10.75
N GLU A 43 20.84 -19.48 12.02
CA GLU A 43 20.42 -20.79 12.54
C GLU A 43 18.89 -20.87 12.67
N LYS A 44 18.24 -19.72 12.91
CA LYS A 44 16.78 -19.65 13.07
C LYS A 44 16.05 -19.40 11.75
N LEU A 45 16.69 -18.66 10.86
CA LEU A 45 16.16 -18.29 9.55
C LEU A 45 17.29 -18.38 8.52
N PRO A 46 17.60 -19.58 8.01
CA PRO A 46 18.70 -19.79 7.08
C PRO A 46 18.41 -19.24 5.67
N MET A 47 17.14 -19.18 5.27
CA MET A 47 16.74 -18.81 3.90
C MET A 47 15.81 -17.59 3.85
N VAL A 48 16.02 -16.72 2.87
CA VAL A 48 15.10 -15.62 2.56
C VAL A 48 14.89 -15.58 1.05
N ALA A 49 13.63 -15.57 0.59
CA ALA A 49 13.30 -15.41 -0.81
C ALA A 49 12.68 -14.04 -1.08
N TYR A 50 13.06 -13.40 -2.19
CA TYR A 50 12.41 -12.20 -2.70
C TYR A 50 11.97 -12.45 -4.13
N ILE A 51 10.65 -12.56 -4.30
CA ILE A 51 9.98 -12.63 -5.59
C ILE A 51 9.55 -11.21 -5.97
N ILE A 52 10.05 -10.71 -7.10
CA ILE A 52 9.70 -9.40 -7.64
C ILE A 52 9.56 -9.49 -9.15
N LYS A 53 8.41 -9.07 -9.68
CA LYS A 53 8.06 -9.28 -11.10
C LYS A 53 8.16 -10.77 -11.47
N ASN A 54 9.04 -11.11 -12.40
CA ASN A 54 9.30 -12.47 -12.88
C ASN A 54 10.64 -13.01 -12.36
N SER A 55 11.26 -12.32 -11.40
CA SER A 55 12.56 -12.70 -10.85
C SER A 55 12.38 -13.22 -9.43
N VAL A 56 13.07 -14.30 -9.12
CA VAL A 56 13.06 -14.91 -7.79
C VAL A 56 14.48 -15.02 -7.29
N TYR A 57 14.76 -14.32 -6.20
CA TYR A 57 16.07 -14.33 -5.55
C TYR A 57 15.97 -15.13 -4.25
N LEU A 58 16.82 -16.13 -4.08
CA LEU A 58 16.96 -16.89 -2.85
C LEU A 58 18.31 -16.58 -2.21
N PHE A 59 18.26 -16.08 -0.98
CA PHE A 59 19.41 -15.79 -0.15
C PHE A 59 19.62 -16.96 0.81
N ASP A 60 20.72 -17.69 0.62
CA ASP A 60 21.19 -18.69 1.56
C ASP A 60 22.19 -18.02 2.51
N LYS A 61 21.74 -17.77 3.74
CA LYS A 61 22.53 -17.08 4.76
C LYS A 61 23.57 -17.99 5.39
N THR A 62 23.42 -19.31 5.27
CA THR A 62 24.38 -20.28 5.78
C THR A 62 25.61 -20.36 4.88
N LYS A 63 25.38 -20.28 3.56
CA LYS A 63 26.44 -20.27 2.54
C LYS A 63 26.87 -18.87 2.09
N GLN A 64 26.13 -17.84 2.51
CA GLN A 64 26.31 -16.45 2.09
C GLN A 64 26.22 -16.26 0.56
N THR A 65 25.28 -16.98 -0.07
CA THR A 65 25.07 -16.95 -1.52
C THR A 65 23.69 -16.42 -1.88
N VAL A 66 23.58 -15.90 -3.10
CA VAL A 66 22.30 -15.51 -3.71
C VAL A 66 22.12 -16.26 -5.02
N SER A 67 21.01 -16.98 -5.13
CA SER A 67 20.62 -17.70 -6.35
C SER A 67 19.44 -16.98 -7.02
N ASN A 68 19.45 -16.93 -8.35
CA ASN A 68 18.34 -16.45 -9.15
C ASN A 68 17.65 -17.64 -9.83
N PHE A 69 16.33 -17.78 -9.65
CA PHE A 69 15.54 -18.81 -10.32
C PHE A 69 14.90 -18.23 -11.58
N GLY A 70 14.89 -19.04 -12.65
CA GLY A 70 14.34 -18.65 -13.95
C GLY A 70 12.83 -18.45 -13.94
N SER A 71 12.12 -19.11 -13.02
CA SER A 71 10.67 -19.02 -12.88
C SER A 71 10.21 -19.18 -11.42
N GLU A 72 8.93 -18.83 -11.15
CA GLU A 72 8.31 -19.08 -9.85
C GLU A 72 8.07 -20.59 -9.64
N GLU A 73 7.82 -21.32 -10.73
CA GLU A 73 7.61 -22.76 -10.77
C GLU A 73 8.86 -23.52 -10.30
N ASP A 74 10.04 -23.20 -10.86
CA ASP A 74 11.32 -23.81 -10.45
C ASP A 74 11.60 -23.55 -8.96
N PHE A 75 11.29 -22.34 -8.50
CA PHE A 75 11.44 -21.98 -7.10
C PHE A 75 10.50 -22.80 -6.20
N VAL A 76 9.25 -23.00 -6.60
CA VAL A 76 8.28 -23.81 -5.85
C VAL A 76 8.73 -25.27 -5.76
N GLU A 77 9.25 -25.85 -6.85
CA GLU A 77 9.80 -27.21 -6.84
C GLU A 77 10.99 -27.33 -5.87
N PHE A 78 11.93 -26.39 -5.94
CA PHE A 78 13.07 -26.37 -5.03
C PHE A 78 12.64 -26.16 -3.56
N LEU A 79 11.62 -25.32 -3.34
CA LEU A 79 11.07 -25.06 -2.01
C LEU A 79 10.41 -26.30 -1.39
N GLN A 80 9.81 -27.18 -2.21
CA GLN A 80 9.30 -28.47 -1.73
C GLN A 80 10.43 -29.35 -1.19
N TYR A 81 11.58 -29.40 -1.89
CA TYR A 81 12.77 -30.10 -1.40
C TYR A 81 13.25 -29.50 -0.07
N LEU A 82 13.41 -28.17 0.01
CA LEU A 82 13.82 -27.50 1.24
C LEU A 82 12.87 -27.76 2.42
N THR A 83 11.57 -27.81 2.15
CA THR A 83 10.55 -28.10 3.16
C THR A 83 10.69 -29.53 3.69
N ARG A 84 10.99 -30.52 2.85
CA ARG A 84 11.26 -31.91 3.27
C ARG A 84 12.52 -32.02 4.12
N CYS A 85 13.48 -31.12 3.89
CA CYS A 85 14.69 -30.98 4.71
C CYS A 85 14.45 -30.09 5.94
N GLU A 86 13.20 -29.70 6.24
CA GLU A 86 12.82 -28.85 7.37
C GLU A 86 13.56 -27.50 7.42
N VAL A 87 13.98 -27.01 6.25
CA VAL A 87 14.68 -25.73 6.12
C VAL A 87 13.66 -24.60 6.27
N LYS A 88 13.89 -23.75 7.27
CA LYS A 88 13.06 -22.57 7.54
C LYS A 88 13.41 -21.43 6.62
N GLY A 89 12.40 -20.65 6.23
CA GLY A 89 12.65 -19.47 5.43
C GLY A 89 11.53 -18.44 5.48
N TYR A 90 11.75 -17.34 4.77
CA TYR A 90 10.78 -16.26 4.66
C TYR A 90 10.70 -15.75 3.23
N ILE A 91 9.48 -15.56 2.71
CA ILE A 91 9.22 -15.08 1.35
C ILE A 91 8.69 -13.65 1.40
N ILE A 92 9.33 -12.75 0.65
CA ILE A 92 8.77 -11.46 0.27
C ILE A 92 8.26 -11.59 -1.17
N TYR A 93 6.95 -11.50 -1.35
CA TYR A 93 6.30 -11.57 -2.65
C TYR A 93 5.81 -10.19 -3.06
N ASP A 94 6.51 -9.54 -3.97
CA ASP A 94 6.20 -8.21 -4.47
C ASP A 94 5.47 -8.27 -5.79
N VAL A 95 4.17 -8.01 -5.69
CA VAL A 95 3.22 -8.12 -6.80
C VAL A 95 3.49 -7.01 -7.81
N ALA A 96 4.01 -7.40 -8.97
CA ALA A 96 4.24 -6.47 -10.08
C ALA A 96 2.99 -6.24 -10.94
N GLU A 97 2.26 -7.31 -11.23
CA GLU A 97 1.11 -7.29 -12.15
C GLU A 97 -0.19 -7.42 -11.38
N GLN A 98 -1.21 -6.66 -11.80
CA GLN A 98 -2.52 -6.77 -11.18
C GLN A 98 -3.13 -8.15 -11.49
N GLY A 99 -3.68 -8.80 -10.48
CA GLY A 99 -4.37 -10.08 -10.62
C GLY A 99 -3.47 -11.33 -10.62
N ARG A 100 -2.13 -11.17 -10.63
CA ARG A 100 -1.23 -12.31 -10.45
C ARG A 100 -1.17 -12.71 -8.97
N GLU A 101 -1.82 -13.81 -8.63
CA GLU A 101 -1.75 -14.44 -7.31
C GLU A 101 -0.42 -15.20 -7.14
N PRO A 102 0.12 -15.32 -5.90
CA PRO A 102 1.21 -16.23 -5.64
C PRO A 102 0.77 -17.66 -5.93
N HIS A 103 1.71 -18.51 -6.34
CA HIS A 103 1.45 -19.93 -6.55
C HIS A 103 0.74 -20.56 -5.33
N VAL A 104 -0.26 -21.42 -5.58
CA VAL A 104 -1.16 -21.96 -4.54
C VAL A 104 -0.41 -22.73 -3.46
N GLY A 105 0.73 -23.34 -3.81
CA GLY A 105 1.63 -24.01 -2.86
C GLY A 105 2.37 -23.09 -1.90
N LEU A 106 2.31 -21.76 -2.08
CA LEU A 106 3.03 -20.80 -1.25
C LEU A 106 2.15 -20.23 -0.11
N PRO A 107 2.72 -20.07 1.12
CA PRO A 107 3.98 -20.65 1.58
C PRO A 107 3.78 -22.05 2.19
N PHE A 108 4.81 -22.90 2.10
CA PHE A 108 4.89 -24.18 2.81
C PHE A 108 5.01 -23.99 4.33
N THR A 109 4.75 -25.05 5.11
CA THR A 109 4.56 -25.01 6.57
C THR A 109 5.71 -24.34 7.34
N GLU A 110 6.96 -24.55 6.94
CA GLU A 110 8.16 -23.99 7.60
C GLU A 110 8.50 -22.55 7.16
N TRP A 111 7.72 -21.97 6.25
CA TRP A 111 8.03 -20.69 5.63
C TRP A 111 7.04 -19.59 5.99
N GLY A 112 7.57 -18.47 6.47
CA GLY A 112 6.80 -17.23 6.58
C GLY A 112 6.66 -16.57 5.21
N MET A 113 5.65 -15.72 5.05
CA MET A 113 5.46 -14.98 3.80
C MET A 113 4.75 -13.65 4.02
N ILE A 114 5.21 -12.62 3.30
CA ILE A 114 4.47 -11.39 3.11
C ILE A 114 4.21 -11.17 1.63
N VAL A 115 2.96 -10.84 1.30
CA VAL A 115 2.60 -10.35 -0.02
C VAL A 115 2.51 -8.83 0.02
N VAL A 116 3.30 -8.14 -0.79
CA VAL A 116 3.29 -6.68 -0.93
C VAL A 116 2.42 -6.34 -2.14
N THR A 117 1.27 -5.68 -1.91
CA THR A 117 0.26 -5.47 -2.94
C THR A 117 -0.40 -4.08 -2.91
N SER A 118 -0.95 -3.69 -4.07
CA SER A 118 -1.91 -2.59 -4.19
C SER A 118 -3.25 -2.93 -3.50
N PRO A 119 -4.11 -1.94 -3.22
CA PRO A 119 -5.36 -2.14 -2.49
C PRO A 119 -6.50 -2.69 -3.35
N ASN A 120 -6.21 -3.23 -4.54
CA ASN A 120 -7.24 -3.87 -5.32
C ASN A 120 -7.73 -5.11 -4.56
N VAL A 121 -8.96 -4.96 -4.07
CA VAL A 121 -9.62 -5.87 -3.14
C VAL A 121 -9.78 -7.27 -3.72
N ASN A 122 -9.84 -7.41 -5.04
CA ASN A 122 -10.10 -8.68 -5.70
C ASN A 122 -8.84 -9.49 -6.01
N ASN A 123 -7.66 -8.85 -6.04
CA ASN A 123 -6.46 -9.49 -6.58
C ASN A 123 -5.93 -10.66 -5.73
N PHE A 124 -6.20 -10.69 -4.42
CA PHE A 124 -5.61 -11.68 -3.50
C PHE A 124 -6.59 -12.17 -2.44
N LYS A 125 -7.89 -11.93 -2.64
CA LYS A 125 -8.92 -12.32 -1.68
C LYS A 125 -8.96 -13.84 -1.50
N GLY A 126 -8.80 -14.58 -2.61
CA GLY A 126 -8.73 -16.04 -2.63
C GLY A 126 -7.53 -16.54 -1.84
N TRP A 127 -6.34 -16.15 -2.26
CA TRP A 127 -5.09 -16.52 -1.59
C TRP A 127 -5.06 -16.13 -0.10
N LYS A 128 -5.47 -14.90 0.24
CA LYS A 128 -5.51 -14.40 1.63
C LYS A 128 -6.45 -15.24 2.50
N LYS A 129 -7.63 -15.59 1.98
CA LYS A 129 -8.64 -16.39 2.70
C LYS A 129 -8.13 -17.83 2.90
N GLN A 130 -7.59 -18.44 1.86
CA GLN A 130 -7.03 -19.80 1.91
C GLN A 130 -5.88 -19.91 2.91
N ASN A 131 -5.02 -18.88 2.97
CA ASN A 131 -3.85 -18.88 3.83
C ASN A 131 -4.06 -18.27 5.22
N GLY A 132 -5.26 -17.80 5.55
CA GLY A 132 -5.51 -17.09 6.83
C GLY A 132 -4.59 -15.89 7.05
N ALA A 133 -4.16 -15.23 5.96
CA ALA A 133 -3.10 -14.22 6.02
C ALA A 133 -3.61 -12.91 6.64
N MET A 134 -2.83 -12.39 7.60
CA MET A 134 -3.17 -11.16 8.31
C MET A 134 -2.87 -9.93 7.45
N GLY A 135 -3.88 -9.09 7.23
CA GLY A 135 -3.71 -7.85 6.48
C GLY A 135 -3.11 -6.73 7.32
N ILE A 136 -2.13 -6.03 6.75
CA ILE A 136 -1.49 -4.84 7.28
C ILE A 136 -1.70 -3.74 6.24
N VAL A 137 -2.11 -2.56 6.68
CA VAL A 137 -2.31 -1.41 5.81
C VAL A 137 -1.16 -0.42 6.03
N MET A 138 -0.51 -0.03 4.94
CA MET A 138 0.49 1.03 4.89
C MET A 138 -0.19 2.33 4.46
N ASN A 139 -0.11 3.33 5.33
CA ASN A 139 -0.50 4.69 5.00
C ASN A 139 0.42 5.29 3.94
N CYS A 140 -0.08 6.27 3.21
CA CYS A 140 0.79 7.18 2.49
C CYS A 140 1.67 7.96 3.49
N PRO A 141 2.89 8.37 3.08
CA PRO A 141 3.77 9.19 3.91
C PRO A 141 3.13 10.56 4.17
N ASP A 142 3.39 11.13 5.33
CA ASP A 142 2.99 12.50 5.64
C ASP A 142 3.99 13.53 5.09
N GLU A 143 3.67 14.82 5.27
CA GLU A 143 4.54 15.91 4.80
C GLU A 143 5.97 15.82 5.41
N SER A 144 6.08 15.43 6.68
CA SER A 144 7.36 15.34 7.38
C SER A 144 8.20 14.16 6.89
N ASP A 145 7.57 13.03 6.60
CA ASP A 145 8.20 11.86 5.97
C ASP A 145 8.80 12.24 4.62
N VAL A 146 8.01 12.88 3.75
CA VAL A 146 8.46 13.26 2.40
C VAL A 146 9.55 14.34 2.49
N LYS A 147 9.44 15.28 3.43
CA LYS A 147 10.48 16.29 3.68
C LYS A 147 11.80 15.65 4.10
N ALA A 148 11.77 14.68 5.00
CA ALA A 148 12.96 13.92 5.40
C ALA A 148 13.57 13.16 4.21
N MET A 149 12.74 12.55 3.35
CA MET A 149 13.20 11.91 2.11
C MET A 149 13.85 12.91 1.15
N CYS A 150 13.35 14.15 1.07
CA CYS A 150 13.95 15.20 0.25
C CYS A 150 15.37 15.52 0.72
N VAL A 151 15.53 15.76 2.03
CA VAL A 151 16.83 16.01 2.66
C VAL A 151 17.79 14.86 2.39
N TRP A 152 17.35 13.62 2.57
CA TRP A 152 18.18 12.44 2.31
C TRP A 152 18.60 12.30 0.85
N LYS A 153 17.67 12.53 -0.09
CA LYS A 153 17.92 12.43 -1.53
C LYS A 153 18.94 13.45 -2.01
N LYS A 154 18.94 14.64 -1.39
CA LYS A 154 19.82 15.77 -1.72
C LYS A 154 21.01 15.92 -0.77
N ARG A 155 21.29 14.93 0.08
CA ARG A 155 22.31 15.00 1.15
C ARG A 155 23.74 15.30 0.68
N ASN A 156 24.07 14.91 -0.55
CA ASN A 156 25.40 15.11 -1.13
C ASN A 156 25.46 16.33 -2.07
N GLU A 157 24.33 17.02 -2.29
CA GLU A 157 24.28 18.18 -3.17
C GLU A 157 24.47 19.46 -2.34
N GLN A 158 25.45 20.28 -2.74
CA GLN A 158 25.58 21.65 -2.23
C GLN A 158 24.56 22.51 -2.97
N GLY A 159 23.45 22.87 -2.29
CA GLY A 159 22.39 23.64 -2.91
C GLY A 159 21.20 23.92 -2.00
N GLU A 160 20.26 24.71 -2.51
CA GLU A 160 19.08 25.18 -1.78
C GLU A 160 18.05 24.04 -1.57
N GLN A 161 18.17 23.33 -0.46
CA GLN A 161 17.24 22.27 -0.03
C GLN A 161 15.78 22.75 0.01
N ASN A 162 15.57 24.04 0.32
CA ASN A 162 14.25 24.67 0.38
C ASN A 162 13.57 24.69 -1.00
N GLY A 163 14.30 24.93 -2.08
CA GLY A 163 13.77 24.96 -3.44
C GLY A 163 13.29 23.58 -3.91
N TYR A 164 14.05 22.52 -3.62
CA TYR A 164 13.66 21.15 -3.95
C TYR A 164 12.42 20.71 -3.16
N TRP A 165 12.40 20.97 -1.86
CA TRP A 165 11.24 20.67 -1.02
C TRP A 165 9.98 21.39 -1.51
N LYS A 166 10.08 22.69 -1.85
CA LYS A 166 8.95 23.47 -2.38
C LYS A 166 8.34 22.81 -3.63
N GLN A 167 9.17 22.40 -4.59
CA GLN A 167 8.70 21.71 -5.78
C GLN A 167 8.02 20.37 -5.46
N VAL A 168 8.59 19.56 -4.56
CA VAL A 168 7.99 18.28 -4.16
C VAL A 168 6.66 18.50 -3.43
N LYS A 169 6.58 19.52 -2.58
CA LYS A 169 5.35 19.88 -1.87
C LYS A 169 4.24 20.30 -2.84
N GLU A 170 4.54 21.17 -3.80
CA GLU A 170 3.58 21.56 -4.85
C GLU A 170 3.06 20.33 -5.63
N ARG A 171 3.94 19.39 -5.98
CA ARG A 171 3.51 18.14 -6.63
C ARG A 171 2.65 17.29 -5.72
N MET A 172 2.97 17.20 -4.44
CA MET A 172 2.20 16.45 -3.45
C MET A 172 0.79 17.03 -3.27
N ASP A 173 0.65 18.35 -3.26
CA ASP A 173 -0.65 19.03 -3.20
C ASP A 173 -1.51 18.73 -4.43
N GLU A 174 -0.89 18.58 -5.61
CA GLU A 174 -1.56 18.33 -6.88
C GLU A 174 -1.96 16.85 -7.09
N VAL A 175 -1.06 15.90 -6.81
CA VAL A 175 -1.28 14.47 -7.14
C VAL A 175 -1.32 13.52 -5.93
N GLY A 176 -1.16 14.07 -4.73
CA GLY A 176 -1.08 13.33 -3.47
C GLY A 176 0.33 12.86 -3.09
N PRO A 177 0.51 12.31 -1.88
CA PRO A 177 1.80 11.85 -1.33
C PRO A 177 2.29 10.52 -1.94
N LEU A 178 2.30 10.45 -3.27
CA LEU A 178 2.70 9.27 -4.02
C LEU A 178 4.14 9.43 -4.52
N LEU A 179 5.07 8.80 -3.81
CA LEU A 179 6.52 8.92 -4.02
C LEU A 179 6.96 8.74 -5.49
N ARG A 180 6.31 7.82 -6.22
CA ARG A 180 6.56 7.56 -7.65
C ARG A 180 6.40 8.81 -8.53
N TYR A 181 5.48 9.70 -8.18
CA TYR A 181 5.10 10.84 -8.99
C TYR A 181 5.70 12.14 -8.46
N ILE A 182 5.74 12.35 -7.14
CA ILE A 182 6.20 13.64 -6.58
C ILE A 182 7.71 13.87 -6.75
N PHE A 183 8.52 12.80 -6.85
CA PHE A 183 9.97 12.90 -7.01
C PHE A 183 10.47 12.93 -8.46
N ASP A 184 9.57 12.84 -9.45
CA ASP A 184 9.91 12.69 -10.87
C ASP A 184 8.98 13.62 -11.68
N GLY A 185 9.56 14.59 -12.40
CA GLY A 185 8.79 15.63 -13.08
C GLY A 185 7.96 15.11 -14.26
N ASP A 186 8.48 14.13 -14.98
CA ASP A 186 7.79 13.53 -16.12
C ASP A 186 6.63 12.68 -15.63
N LYS A 187 6.88 11.82 -14.62
CA LYS A 187 5.81 11.01 -14.02
C LYS A 187 4.76 11.84 -13.31
N PHE A 188 5.14 12.97 -12.70
CA PHE A 188 4.18 13.93 -12.18
C PHE A 188 3.24 14.45 -13.27
N THR A 189 3.80 14.83 -14.42
CA THR A 189 3.04 15.35 -15.55
C THR A 189 2.10 14.28 -16.11
N ASP A 190 2.59 13.07 -16.34
CA ASP A 190 1.78 11.91 -16.75
C ASP A 190 0.63 11.67 -15.77
N ARG A 191 0.92 11.75 -14.47
CA ARG A 191 -0.07 11.54 -13.42
C ARG A 191 -1.18 12.59 -13.44
N LYS A 192 -0.87 13.85 -13.74
CA LYS A 192 -1.89 14.91 -13.91
C LYS A 192 -2.81 14.59 -15.07
N THR A 193 -2.27 14.22 -16.23
CA THR A 193 -3.06 13.79 -17.39
C THR A 193 -3.94 12.58 -17.06
N ASP A 194 -3.40 11.61 -16.34
CA ASP A 194 -4.12 10.43 -15.88
C ASP A 194 -5.27 10.76 -14.90
N ILE A 195 -5.06 11.72 -14.00
CA ILE A 195 -6.10 12.22 -13.08
C ILE A 195 -7.23 12.89 -13.88
N ASP A 196 -6.90 13.77 -14.82
CA ASP A 196 -7.88 14.49 -15.63
C ASP A 196 -8.69 13.52 -16.51
N LYS A 197 -8.04 12.50 -17.10
CA LYS A 197 -8.72 11.42 -17.83
C LYS A 197 -9.73 10.68 -16.96
N VAL A 198 -9.36 10.33 -15.73
CA VAL A 198 -10.26 9.62 -14.81
C VAL A 198 -11.40 10.53 -14.37
N ILE A 199 -11.15 11.81 -14.09
CA ILE A 199 -12.19 12.77 -13.72
C ILE A 199 -13.22 12.91 -14.83
N ASN A 200 -12.79 12.99 -16.10
CA ASN A 200 -13.69 13.20 -17.23
C ASN A 200 -14.70 12.06 -17.48
N VAL A 201 -14.46 10.87 -16.93
CA VAL A 201 -15.36 9.72 -17.00
C VAL A 201 -16.14 9.50 -15.70
N VAL A 202 -16.00 10.39 -14.72
CA VAL A 202 -16.80 10.37 -13.49
C VAL A 202 -18.15 11.03 -13.78
N ASP A 203 -19.23 10.30 -13.50
CA ASP A 203 -20.61 10.75 -13.72
C ASP A 203 -21.56 10.16 -12.67
N SER A 204 -22.87 10.37 -12.83
CA SER A 204 -23.88 9.88 -11.89
C SER A 204 -23.86 8.35 -11.70
N SER A 205 -23.41 7.58 -12.69
CA SER A 205 -23.39 6.12 -12.63
C SER A 205 -22.33 5.57 -11.66
N ASN A 206 -21.22 6.29 -11.49
CA ASN A 206 -20.07 5.88 -10.66
C ASN A 206 -19.76 6.84 -9.50
N ALA A 207 -20.47 7.96 -9.39
CA ALA A 207 -20.32 8.98 -8.36
C ALA A 207 -20.30 8.41 -6.94
N LYS A 208 -21.06 7.34 -6.67
CA LYS A 208 -21.11 6.66 -5.37
C LYS A 208 -19.74 6.23 -4.81
N HIS A 209 -18.76 5.97 -5.66
CA HIS A 209 -17.41 5.62 -5.22
C HIS A 209 -16.63 6.81 -4.65
N TYR A 210 -17.05 8.03 -4.98
CA TYR A 210 -16.39 9.27 -4.64
C TYR A 210 -17.23 10.18 -3.73
N ILE A 211 -18.43 9.78 -3.30
CA ILE A 211 -19.30 10.62 -2.44
C ILE A 211 -18.56 11.08 -1.18
N GLY A 212 -17.78 10.20 -0.54
CA GLY A 212 -17.07 10.57 0.68
C GLY A 212 -16.00 11.65 0.47
N VAL A 213 -15.60 11.95 -0.77
CA VAL A 213 -14.75 13.12 -1.09
C VAL A 213 -15.44 14.44 -0.74
N MET A 214 -16.78 14.46 -0.77
CA MET A 214 -17.59 15.62 -0.38
C MET A 214 -17.78 15.75 1.13
N SER A 215 -17.27 14.79 1.90
CA SER A 215 -17.27 14.79 3.35
C SER A 215 -15.86 15.08 3.89
N ASP A 216 -15.81 15.62 5.11
CA ASP A 216 -14.60 15.69 5.93
C ASP A 216 -14.16 14.33 6.51
N LYS A 217 -14.91 13.25 6.21
CA LYS A 217 -14.72 11.92 6.80
C LYS A 217 -14.24 10.90 5.79
N LEU A 218 -13.48 9.93 6.29
CA LEU A 218 -13.03 8.77 5.53
C LEU A 218 -14.21 7.86 5.18
N TRP A 219 -14.20 7.20 4.02
CA TRP A 219 -15.33 6.37 3.56
C TRP A 219 -14.92 5.03 2.94
N GLU A 220 -15.82 4.06 2.93
CA GLU A 220 -15.61 2.78 2.25
C GLU A 220 -16.19 2.81 0.83
N ALA A 221 -15.43 2.30 -0.16
CA ALA A 221 -15.88 2.19 -1.54
C ALA A 221 -15.23 0.97 -2.19
N ALA A 222 -16.03 0.19 -2.93
CA ALA A 222 -15.58 -1.10 -3.46
C ALA A 222 -14.47 -0.99 -4.50
N ASN A 223 -14.50 0.03 -5.38
CA ASN A 223 -13.54 0.20 -6.48
C ASN A 223 -13.31 1.67 -6.90
N PRO A 224 -13.02 2.61 -5.99
CA PRO A 224 -12.64 3.96 -6.40
C PRO A 224 -11.32 3.90 -7.17
N SER A 225 -11.16 4.78 -8.17
CA SER A 225 -9.90 4.88 -8.89
C SER A 225 -8.80 5.34 -7.94
N HIS A 226 -7.77 4.51 -7.76
CA HIS A 226 -6.54 4.86 -7.04
C HIS A 226 -5.78 6.04 -7.70
N LYS A 227 -6.26 6.53 -8.85
CA LYS A 227 -5.80 7.78 -9.43
C LYS A 227 -6.24 9.00 -8.61
N LEU A 228 -7.42 8.91 -8.00
CA LEU A 228 -8.07 10.01 -7.30
C LEU A 228 -8.10 9.85 -5.78
N VAL A 229 -8.02 8.60 -5.29
CA VAL A 229 -8.09 8.30 -3.86
C VAL A 229 -6.82 7.62 -3.35
N GLN A 230 -6.60 7.76 -2.05
CA GLN A 230 -5.63 7.00 -1.27
C GLN A 230 -6.34 6.24 -0.16
N ILE A 231 -5.68 5.20 0.35
CA ILE A 231 -6.19 4.46 1.50
C ILE A 231 -5.60 5.01 2.80
N VAL A 232 -6.40 4.98 3.85
CA VAL A 232 -6.03 5.36 5.22
C VAL A 232 -6.29 4.17 6.14
N ARG A 233 -5.24 3.76 6.85
CA ARG A 233 -5.23 2.65 7.82
C ARG A 233 -6.17 2.96 8.97
N VAL A 234 -7.02 2.00 9.28
CA VAL A 234 -7.87 1.98 10.47
C VAL A 234 -7.48 0.77 11.31
N ARG A 235 -6.94 1.07 12.49
CA ARG A 235 -6.65 0.04 13.49
C ARG A 235 -7.88 -0.14 14.36
N LYS A 236 -8.38 -1.37 14.43
CA LYS A 236 -9.41 -1.82 15.38
C LYS A 236 -8.79 -2.94 16.22
N ASP A 237 -9.49 -3.39 17.26
CA ASP A 237 -9.15 -4.60 18.02
C ASP A 237 -9.41 -5.89 17.23
N LEU A 238 -9.10 -5.87 15.94
CA LEU A 238 -9.22 -6.99 15.03
C LEU A 238 -7.82 -7.48 14.63
N PRO A 239 -7.65 -8.78 14.38
CA PRO A 239 -6.37 -9.34 13.96
C PRO A 239 -5.91 -8.78 12.61
N THR A 240 -6.83 -8.39 11.72
CA THR A 240 -6.52 -7.79 10.42
C THR A 240 -6.94 -6.32 10.37
N GLU A 241 -6.05 -5.49 9.85
CA GLU A 241 -6.29 -4.07 9.68
C GLU A 241 -7.29 -3.80 8.55
N LYS A 242 -8.09 -2.75 8.74
CA LYS A 242 -9.00 -2.22 7.72
C LYS A 242 -8.42 -0.93 7.16
N TYR A 243 -8.96 -0.50 6.03
CA TYR A 243 -8.70 0.83 5.52
C TYR A 243 -9.99 1.48 5.06
N LEU A 244 -9.98 2.81 5.09
CA LEU A 244 -10.98 3.65 4.45
C LEU A 244 -10.30 4.44 3.33
N ASN A 245 -11.10 5.05 2.48
CA ASN A 245 -10.63 5.91 1.40
C ASN A 245 -10.60 7.36 1.88
N SER A 246 -9.67 8.11 1.29
CA SER A 246 -9.52 9.55 1.41
C SER A 246 -9.16 10.09 0.02
N PRO A 247 -9.45 11.35 -0.32
CA PRO A 247 -8.94 11.93 -1.55
C PRO A 247 -7.41 11.89 -1.51
N ALA A 248 -6.78 11.64 -2.65
CA ALA A 248 -5.31 11.60 -2.72
C ALA A 248 -4.69 12.96 -2.38
N SER A 249 -5.38 14.06 -2.69
CA SER A 249 -5.04 15.41 -2.26
C SER A 249 -6.27 16.32 -2.21
N ARG A 250 -6.13 17.51 -1.60
CA ARG A 250 -7.19 18.53 -1.57
C ARG A 250 -7.55 19.04 -2.98
N VAL A 251 -6.55 19.19 -3.86
CA VAL A 251 -6.76 19.61 -5.25
C VAL A 251 -7.61 18.59 -6.00
N ILE A 252 -7.30 17.30 -5.84
CA ILE A 252 -8.09 16.22 -6.45
C ILE A 252 -9.52 16.21 -5.91
N ALA A 253 -9.69 16.40 -4.60
CA ALA A 253 -11.03 16.48 -3.99
C ALA A 253 -11.89 17.58 -4.62
N ASN A 254 -11.30 18.78 -4.76
CA ASN A 254 -11.97 19.92 -5.39
C ASN A 254 -12.31 19.65 -6.86
N LYS A 255 -11.39 19.04 -7.62
CA LYS A 255 -11.65 18.68 -9.02
C LYS A 255 -12.82 17.71 -9.16
N ILE A 256 -12.89 16.69 -8.31
CA ILE A 256 -14.01 15.74 -8.31
C ILE A 256 -15.32 16.47 -8.01
N TYR A 257 -15.33 17.31 -6.97
CA TYR A 257 -16.52 18.05 -6.57
C TYR A 257 -17.05 18.96 -7.69
N VAL A 258 -16.17 19.76 -8.29
CA VAL A 258 -16.50 20.66 -9.42
C VAL A 258 -16.98 19.85 -10.62
N HIS A 259 -16.35 18.71 -10.92
CA HIS A 259 -16.77 17.89 -12.06
C HIS A 259 -18.17 17.32 -11.83
N LEU A 260 -18.40 16.68 -10.69
CA LEU A 260 -19.70 16.08 -10.35
C LEU A 260 -20.83 17.12 -10.32
N SER A 261 -20.57 18.35 -9.85
CA SER A 261 -21.58 19.40 -9.83
C SER A 261 -22.06 19.81 -11.23
N THR A 262 -21.24 19.60 -12.26
CA THR A 262 -21.62 19.83 -13.68
C THR A 262 -22.26 18.62 -14.35
N LYS A 263 -22.09 17.42 -13.80
CA LYS A 263 -22.54 16.16 -14.40
C LYS A 263 -23.81 15.59 -13.79
N MET A 264 -24.17 16.06 -12.60
CA MET A 264 -25.29 15.54 -11.83
C MET A 264 -26.38 16.60 -11.68
N HIS A 265 -27.64 16.18 -11.71
CA HIS A 265 -28.73 17.10 -11.41
C HIS A 265 -28.69 17.46 -9.91
N PHE A 266 -29.11 18.68 -9.54
CA PHE A 266 -29.11 19.12 -8.14
C PHE A 266 -29.80 18.12 -7.20
N MET A 267 -30.89 17.50 -7.65
CA MET A 267 -31.61 16.47 -6.89
C MET A 267 -30.85 15.16 -6.73
N GLU A 268 -29.98 14.79 -7.67
CA GLU A 268 -29.10 13.63 -7.53
C GLU A 268 -27.98 13.92 -6.54
N ILE A 269 -27.36 15.09 -6.62
CA ILE A 269 -26.35 15.56 -5.65
C ILE A 269 -26.98 15.61 -4.25
N PHE A 270 -28.16 16.20 -4.13
CA PHE A 270 -28.89 16.25 -2.87
C PHE A 270 -29.20 14.85 -2.35
N LYS A 271 -29.73 13.94 -3.17
CA LYS A 271 -29.97 12.54 -2.76
C LYS A 271 -28.69 11.81 -2.34
N LEU A 272 -27.55 12.06 -2.99
CA LEU A 272 -26.28 11.45 -2.63
C LEU A 272 -25.72 12.01 -1.31
N LEU A 273 -25.78 13.33 -1.11
CA LEU A 273 -25.41 13.98 0.16
C LEU A 273 -26.37 13.61 1.29
N MET A 274 -27.61 13.31 0.95
CA MET A 274 -28.67 12.90 1.87
C MET A 274 -28.81 11.36 1.98
N HIS A 275 -27.86 10.59 1.44
CA HIS A 275 -27.88 9.14 1.59
C HIS A 275 -27.70 8.79 3.09
N PRO A 276 -28.43 7.82 3.66
CA PRO A 276 -28.32 7.48 5.09
C PRO A 276 -26.88 7.18 5.55
N ASP A 277 -26.06 6.59 4.69
CA ASP A 277 -24.63 6.35 4.93
C ASP A 277 -23.77 7.63 5.03
N VAL A 278 -24.29 8.77 4.55
CA VAL A 278 -23.69 10.11 4.63
C VAL A 278 -24.37 10.95 5.74
N ILE A 279 -25.69 10.83 5.92
CA ILE A 279 -26.48 11.56 6.92
C ILE A 279 -26.23 11.10 8.35
N PHE A 280 -25.95 9.81 8.60
CA PHE A 280 -25.72 9.31 9.97
C PHE A 280 -24.58 10.04 10.71
N PHE A 281 -23.78 10.82 9.99
CA PHE A 281 -22.65 11.55 10.51
C PHE A 281 -22.84 13.06 10.66
N ILE A 282 -23.92 13.67 10.16
CA ILE A 282 -24.17 15.12 10.33
C ILE A 282 -24.89 15.41 11.65
N TYR A 283 -25.63 14.45 12.21
CA TYR A 283 -26.40 14.62 13.46
C TYR A 283 -25.63 14.38 14.77
N ARG A 284 -24.33 14.06 14.74
CA ARG A 284 -23.45 14.14 15.93
C ARG A 284 -22.39 15.23 15.76
N PHE A 285 -22.82 16.49 15.82
CA PHE A 285 -21.92 17.59 16.12
C PHE A 285 -21.84 17.78 17.64
N GLY A 286 -20.66 17.50 18.19
CA GLY A 286 -20.35 17.59 19.60
C GLY A 286 -19.01 16.93 19.86
N ASP A 287 -17.93 17.65 19.54
CA ASP A 287 -16.59 17.47 20.10
C ASP A 287 -15.68 16.38 19.49
N VAL A 288 -14.85 16.76 18.51
CA VAL A 288 -13.48 16.22 18.35
C VAL A 288 -12.59 17.31 17.76
N ARG A 289 -12.16 18.26 18.60
CA ARG A 289 -10.87 18.95 18.38
C ARG A 289 -9.78 18.10 19.02
N HIS A 290 -8.65 17.98 18.34
CA HIS A 290 -7.42 17.26 18.68
C HIS A 290 -7.32 15.85 18.09
N GLY A 291 -6.28 15.70 17.26
CA GLY A 291 -5.97 14.50 16.52
C GLY A 291 -5.65 13.35 17.46
N HIS A 292 -6.56 12.41 17.55
CA HIS A 292 -6.35 10.97 17.62
C HIS A 292 -7.72 10.35 17.38
N VAL A 293 -7.92 9.71 16.22
CA VAL A 293 -9.15 8.94 15.98
C VAL A 293 -8.96 7.60 16.69
N TYR A 294 -9.43 7.53 17.93
CA TYR A 294 -9.83 6.27 18.55
C TYR A 294 -11.27 5.96 18.08
N VAL A 295 -11.51 4.71 17.67
CA VAL A 295 -12.87 4.16 17.54
C VAL A 295 -13.28 3.67 18.92
#